data_AF-X1C1U9-F1
#
_entry.id   AF-X1C1U9-F1
#
_cell.length_a   1.000
_cell.length_b   1.000
_cell.length_c   1.000
_cell.angle_alpha   90.00
_cell.angle_beta   90.00
_cell.angle_gamma   90.00
#
_symmetry.space_group_name_H-M   'P 1'
#
loop_
_entity.id
_entity.type
_entity.pdbx_description
1 polymer ?
#
loop_
_entity_poly.entity_id
_entity_poly.type
_entity_poly.pdbx_seq_one_letter_code
_entity_poly.pdbx_strand_id
1 'polypeptide(L)'
;DNFQVIFPESYEKEAQRLTNTLEYAYDYVTYSLHHKPKKISVIVHNYSIQNNGFVAWAPKRIELFPTPNQDEYPQDPLEQLVLHELRHIVQVDKLNQGLTNILSYLLGEQAQGGVTGMVPFWYLEGDAVATETSLSLAGRGRFPSFEMKLRALGLEKGKVFSYDKSLLGSYKDYVPNYYEYGYQMVAYSRRKYSSRLWDNAINDIGKKPFTLNPLHFSLYEQTGLSKKRLYDETFRELNALWKKQADELSYTQYTKTNQKKKKAYTNYRFPQYLNDSVIIAEKSGIDQIR
;
A
#
# COMPACT_ATOMS: atom_id res chain seq x y z
N ASP A 1 8.36 -19.35 -17.37
CA ASP A 1 9.08 -18.51 -18.34
C ASP A 1 9.55 -17.18 -17.77
N ASN A 2 8.67 -16.45 -17.07
CA ASN A 2 8.96 -15.13 -16.51
C ASN A 2 9.64 -15.20 -15.13
N PHE A 3 9.60 -16.36 -14.47
CA PHE A 3 10.13 -16.51 -13.12
C PHE A 3 11.14 -17.65 -12.98
N GLN A 4 12.02 -17.52 -11.99
CA GLN A 4 12.82 -18.60 -11.43
C GLN A 4 12.45 -18.73 -9.95
N VAL A 5 11.73 -19.77 -9.57
CA VAL A 5 11.33 -19.98 -8.17
C VAL A 5 12.35 -20.87 -7.47
N ILE A 6 12.90 -20.39 -6.37
CA ILE A 6 13.90 -21.05 -5.52
C ILE A 6 13.24 -21.34 -4.19
N PHE A 7 13.10 -22.62 -3.84
CA PHE A 7 12.34 -23.09 -2.69
C PHE A 7 13.00 -24.35 -2.09
N PRO A 8 12.77 -24.64 -0.79
CA PRO A 8 13.22 -25.88 -0.18
C PRO A 8 12.36 -27.06 -0.65
N GLU A 9 12.94 -28.26 -0.73
CA GLU A 9 12.28 -29.48 -1.22
C GLU A 9 10.91 -29.74 -0.55
N SER A 10 10.79 -29.46 0.74
CA SER A 10 9.55 -29.59 1.52
C SER A 10 8.38 -28.71 1.03
N TYR A 11 8.66 -27.70 0.19
CA TYR A 11 7.68 -26.74 -0.33
C TYR A 11 7.25 -27.02 -1.78
N GLU A 12 7.68 -28.12 -2.39
CA GLU A 12 7.50 -28.38 -3.83
C GLU A 12 6.06 -28.21 -4.34
N LYS A 13 5.07 -28.79 -3.65
CA LYS A 13 3.66 -28.68 -4.04
C LYS A 13 3.16 -27.24 -4.07
N GLU A 14 3.45 -26.47 -3.02
CA GLU A 14 3.06 -25.05 -2.96
C GLU A 14 3.93 -24.19 -3.89
N ALA A 15 5.18 -24.58 -4.19
CA ALA A 15 6.02 -23.90 -5.16
C ALA A 15 5.45 -24.02 -6.58
N GLN A 16 4.90 -25.17 -6.96
CA GLN A 16 4.20 -25.34 -8.24
C GLN A 16 2.97 -24.44 -8.32
N ARG A 17 2.19 -24.38 -7.25
CA ARG A 17 1.04 -23.47 -7.14
C ARG A 17 1.47 -22.01 -7.25
N LEU A 18 2.48 -21.59 -6.50
CA LEU A 18 3.07 -20.25 -6.54
C LEU A 18 3.51 -19.90 -7.97
N THR A 19 4.24 -20.79 -8.63
CA THR A 19 4.74 -20.58 -10.00
C THR A 19 3.58 -20.37 -10.98
N ASN A 20 2.54 -21.19 -10.89
CA ASN A 20 1.36 -21.05 -11.74
C ASN A 20 0.61 -19.74 -11.47
N THR A 21 0.47 -19.33 -10.20
CA THR A 21 -0.16 -18.06 -9.83
C THR A 21 0.65 -16.86 -10.33
N LEU A 22 1.99 -16.91 -10.21
CA LEU A 22 2.89 -15.87 -10.73
C LEU A 22 2.77 -15.70 -12.25
N GLU A 23 2.84 -16.80 -12.99
CA GLU A 23 2.72 -16.79 -14.46
C GLU A 23 1.32 -16.34 -14.90
N TYR A 24 0.26 -16.79 -14.22
CA TYR A 24 -1.10 -16.34 -14.49
C TYR A 24 -1.27 -14.84 -14.25
N ALA A 25 -0.78 -14.32 -13.12
CA ALA A 25 -0.91 -12.92 -12.74
C ALA A 25 -0.09 -11.95 -13.59
N TYR A 26 0.98 -12.43 -14.24
CA TYR A 26 1.97 -11.61 -14.94
C TYR A 26 1.37 -10.62 -15.94
N ASP A 27 0.51 -11.09 -16.85
CA ASP A 27 -0.08 -10.23 -17.88
C ASP A 27 -1.08 -9.21 -17.30
N TYR A 28 -1.79 -9.57 -16.22
CA TYR A 28 -2.77 -8.69 -15.58
C TYR A 28 -2.10 -7.57 -14.76
N VAL A 29 -1.08 -7.93 -13.97
CA VAL A 29 -0.37 -6.98 -13.09
C VAL A 29 0.42 -5.94 -13.92
N THR A 30 0.91 -6.34 -15.09
CA THR A 30 1.68 -5.48 -16.01
C THR A 30 0.82 -4.54 -16.84
N TYR A 31 -0.46 -4.89 -17.05
CA TYR A 31 -1.36 -4.22 -18.00
C TYR A 31 -1.44 -2.70 -17.79
N SER A 32 -1.74 -2.25 -16.57
CA SER A 32 -2.03 -0.82 -16.30
C SER A 32 -0.81 0.10 -16.37
N LEU A 33 0.41 -0.44 -16.31
CA LEU A 33 1.66 0.30 -16.50
C LEU A 33 2.29 0.05 -17.87
N HIS A 34 1.66 -0.72 -18.75
CA HIS A 34 2.17 -1.06 -20.08
C HIS A 34 3.66 -1.48 -20.06
N HIS A 35 4.05 -2.26 -19.05
CA HIS A 35 5.45 -2.65 -18.85
C HIS A 35 5.54 -4.09 -18.39
N LYS A 36 6.22 -4.92 -19.18
CA LYS A 36 6.48 -6.33 -18.87
C LYS A 36 7.90 -6.47 -18.31
N PRO A 37 8.06 -6.79 -17.02
CA PRO A 37 9.38 -6.86 -16.39
C PRO A 37 10.17 -8.06 -16.91
N LYS A 38 11.50 -7.92 -16.99
CA LYS A 38 12.37 -9.06 -17.35
C LYS A 38 12.26 -10.20 -16.32
N LYS A 39 12.77 -11.38 -16.68
CA LYS A 39 12.79 -12.56 -15.79
C LYS A 39 13.34 -12.23 -14.40
N ILE A 40 12.66 -12.71 -13.36
CA ILE A 40 12.96 -12.44 -11.94
C ILE A 40 13.01 -13.72 -11.13
N SER A 41 13.94 -13.76 -10.17
CA SER A 41 14.03 -14.84 -9.20
C SER A 41 13.10 -14.57 -8.02
N VAL A 42 12.40 -15.61 -7.55
CA VAL A 42 11.53 -15.59 -6.37
C VAL A 42 12.10 -16.59 -5.37
N ILE A 43 12.49 -16.11 -4.19
CA ILE A 43 13.06 -16.93 -3.12
C ILE A 43 12.00 -17.14 -2.05
N VAL A 44 11.75 -18.39 -1.67
CA VAL A 44 10.73 -18.76 -0.69
C VAL A 44 11.36 -19.15 0.65
N HIS A 45 10.91 -18.48 1.71
CA HIS A 45 11.31 -18.69 3.10
C HIS A 45 10.12 -19.22 3.92
N ASN A 46 9.79 -20.51 3.75
CA ASN A 46 8.61 -21.15 4.35
C ASN A 46 8.74 -21.53 5.84
N TYR A 47 9.88 -21.26 6.48
CA TYR A 47 10.11 -21.52 7.92
C TYR A 47 9.99 -20.25 8.79
N SER A 48 9.39 -19.18 8.26
CA SER A 48 9.13 -17.95 9.01
C SER A 48 7.83 -18.03 9.81
N ILE A 49 7.78 -17.33 10.93
CA ILE A 49 6.54 -17.14 11.72
C ILE A 49 5.74 -15.89 11.29
N GLN A 50 6.32 -15.06 10.42
CA GLN A 50 5.67 -13.85 9.90
C GLN A 50 5.31 -14.05 8.43
N ASN A 51 4.06 -13.73 8.08
CA ASN A 51 3.62 -13.60 6.70
C ASN A 51 4.17 -12.29 6.13
N ASN A 52 5.00 -12.35 5.09
CA ASN A 52 5.52 -11.15 4.44
C ASN A 52 6.03 -11.41 3.02
N GLY A 53 6.24 -10.33 2.27
CA GLY A 53 6.95 -10.31 1.00
C GLY A 53 7.72 -9.01 0.86
N PHE A 54 8.83 -9.02 0.11
CA PHE A 54 9.44 -7.79 -0.34
C PHE A 54 10.23 -7.99 -1.64
N VAL A 55 10.43 -6.88 -2.35
CA VAL A 55 11.32 -6.79 -3.52
C VAL A 55 12.68 -6.22 -3.10
N ALA A 56 13.74 -6.96 -3.39
CA ALA A 56 15.10 -6.43 -3.40
C ALA A 56 15.51 -6.17 -4.85
N TRP A 57 16.05 -4.99 -5.17
CA TRP A 57 16.32 -4.63 -6.57
C TRP A 57 17.75 -4.92 -7.06
N ALA A 58 18.74 -4.97 -6.17
CA ALA A 58 20.13 -5.14 -6.58
C ALA A 58 20.86 -6.17 -5.68
N PRO A 59 20.90 -7.47 -6.05
CA PRO A 59 20.34 -8.05 -7.27
C PRO A 59 18.81 -8.20 -7.23
N LYS A 60 18.14 -8.02 -8.38
CA LYS A 60 16.67 -8.04 -8.45
C LYS A 60 16.06 -9.40 -8.13
N ARG A 61 15.15 -9.44 -7.15
CA ARG A 61 14.44 -10.65 -6.71
C ARG A 61 13.23 -10.29 -5.84
N ILE A 62 12.30 -11.23 -5.74
CA ILE A 62 11.25 -11.24 -4.72
C ILE A 62 11.68 -12.22 -3.61
N GLU A 63 11.52 -11.82 -2.35
CA GLU A 63 11.63 -12.72 -1.19
C GLU A 63 10.24 -12.88 -0.56
N LEU A 64 9.75 -14.10 -0.46
CA LEU A 64 8.42 -14.44 0.07
C LEU A 64 8.53 -15.26 1.34
N PHE A 65 7.69 -14.93 2.33
CA PHE A 65 7.52 -15.62 3.60
C PHE A 65 6.06 -16.06 3.71
N PRO A 66 5.65 -17.13 2.99
CA PRO A 66 4.24 -17.45 2.74
C PRO A 66 3.58 -18.23 3.89
N THR A 67 3.82 -17.81 5.13
CA THR A 67 3.22 -18.43 6.32
C THR A 67 1.87 -17.78 6.60
N PRO A 68 0.77 -18.53 6.79
CA PRO A 68 -0.52 -17.93 7.13
C PRO A 68 -0.47 -17.11 8.43
N ASN A 69 -1.04 -15.90 8.43
CA ASN A 69 -1.17 -15.02 9.58
C ASN A 69 -2.59 -15.11 10.17
N GLN A 70 -2.70 -14.95 11.50
CA GLN A 70 -3.96 -14.97 12.25
C GLN A 70 -4.88 -13.79 11.92
N ASP A 71 -4.32 -12.66 11.49
CA ASP A 71 -5.07 -11.44 11.13
C ASP A 71 -5.34 -11.33 9.61
N GLU A 72 -5.40 -12.46 8.90
CA GLU A 72 -5.69 -12.48 7.47
C GLU A 72 -7.14 -12.10 7.15
N TYR A 73 -7.30 -11.31 6.10
CA TYR A 73 -8.59 -11.01 5.50
C TYR A 73 -8.94 -12.12 4.48
N PRO A 74 -10.18 -12.21 3.94
CA PRO A 74 -10.65 -13.38 3.20
C PRO A 74 -10.11 -13.45 1.76
N GLN A 75 -8.78 -13.47 1.63
CA GLN A 75 -8.03 -13.68 0.40
C GLN A 75 -6.99 -14.76 0.64
N ASP A 76 -6.72 -15.56 -0.39
CA ASP A 76 -5.60 -16.48 -0.33
C ASP A 76 -4.28 -15.71 -0.12
N PRO A 77 -3.49 -16.03 0.92
CA PRO A 77 -2.31 -15.24 1.27
C PRO A 77 -1.23 -15.27 0.19
N LEU A 78 -1.07 -16.40 -0.49
CA LEU A 78 -0.11 -16.57 -1.57
C LEU A 78 -0.49 -15.70 -2.77
N GLU A 79 -1.77 -15.73 -3.16
CA GLU A 79 -2.30 -14.89 -4.23
C GLU A 79 -2.15 -13.39 -3.90
N GLN A 80 -2.44 -13.00 -2.66
CA GLN A 80 -2.27 -11.63 -2.21
C GLN A 80 -0.81 -11.15 -2.35
N LEU A 81 0.14 -11.92 -1.82
CA LEU A 81 1.57 -11.61 -1.93
C LEU A 81 2.02 -11.56 -3.38
N VAL A 82 1.59 -12.51 -4.21
CA VAL A 82 1.92 -12.52 -5.64
C VAL A 82 1.46 -11.24 -6.33
N LEU A 83 0.19 -10.85 -6.16
CA LEU A 83 -0.34 -9.65 -6.80
C LEU A 83 0.36 -8.38 -6.30
N HIS A 84 0.70 -8.32 -5.02
CA HIS A 84 1.33 -7.17 -4.39
C HIS A 84 2.81 -7.02 -4.78
N GLU A 85 3.62 -8.05 -4.53
CA GLU A 85 5.06 -8.00 -4.78
C GLU A 85 5.39 -7.95 -6.27
N LEU A 86 4.61 -8.65 -7.10
CA LEU A 86 4.78 -8.56 -8.55
C LEU A 86 4.47 -7.13 -9.04
N ARG A 87 3.58 -6.41 -8.38
CA ARG A 87 3.32 -5.02 -8.76
C ARG A 87 4.51 -4.12 -8.47
N HIS A 88 5.19 -4.31 -7.34
CA HIS A 88 6.44 -3.60 -7.06
C HIS A 88 7.52 -3.88 -8.10
N ILE A 89 7.65 -5.13 -8.53
CA ILE A 89 8.52 -5.48 -9.64
C ILE A 89 8.20 -4.69 -10.91
N VAL A 90 6.93 -4.59 -11.31
CA VAL A 90 6.54 -3.84 -12.52
C VAL A 90 6.89 -2.37 -12.37
N GLN A 91 6.58 -1.77 -11.21
CA GLN A 91 6.88 -0.37 -10.91
C GLN A 91 8.38 -0.08 -11.01
N VAL A 92 9.20 -0.92 -10.38
CA VAL A 92 10.65 -0.72 -10.32
C VAL A 92 11.28 -1.02 -11.68
N ASP A 93 10.98 -2.17 -12.32
CA ASP A 93 11.57 -2.55 -13.62
C ASP A 93 11.31 -1.49 -14.70
N LYS A 94 10.12 -0.88 -14.68
CA LYS A 94 9.73 0.19 -15.61
C LYS A 94 10.58 1.45 -15.49
N LEU A 95 11.26 1.68 -14.37
CA LEU A 95 12.17 2.83 -14.23
C LEU A 95 13.41 2.70 -15.11
N ASN A 96 13.75 1.49 -15.59
CA ASN A 96 14.92 1.24 -16.44
C ASN A 96 14.75 1.70 -17.89
N GLN A 97 14.55 3.00 -18.09
CA GLN A 97 14.37 3.63 -19.40
C GLN A 97 15.00 5.02 -19.45
N GLY A 98 15.19 5.57 -20.65
CA GLY A 98 15.80 6.89 -20.85
C GLY A 98 17.14 7.02 -20.12
N LEU A 99 17.30 8.11 -19.35
CA LEU A 99 18.56 8.34 -18.63
C LEU A 99 18.86 7.26 -17.59
N THR A 100 17.85 6.70 -16.90
CA THR A 100 18.09 5.62 -15.93
C THR A 100 18.67 4.39 -16.61
N ASN A 101 18.23 4.05 -17.83
CA ASN A 101 18.81 2.93 -18.58
C ASN A 101 20.27 3.16 -18.96
N ILE A 102 20.63 4.40 -19.36
CA ILE A 102 22.01 4.79 -19.61
C ILE A 102 22.86 4.63 -18.35
N LEU A 103 22.36 5.10 -17.20
CA LEU A 103 23.04 4.96 -15.91
C LEU A 103 23.18 3.48 -15.49
N SER A 104 22.19 2.64 -15.79
CA SER A 104 22.23 1.20 -15.51
C SER A 104 23.34 0.47 -16.29
N TYR A 105 23.75 0.96 -17.47
CA TYR A 105 24.92 0.39 -18.16
C TYR A 105 26.24 0.68 -17.43
N LEU A 106 26.32 1.79 -16.68
CA LEU A 106 27.53 2.20 -15.96
C LEU A 106 27.59 1.66 -14.53
N LEU A 107 26.44 1.66 -13.84
CA LEU A 107 26.35 1.35 -12.41
C LEU A 107 25.60 0.04 -12.11
N GLY A 108 25.12 -0.64 -13.15
CA GLY A 108 24.27 -1.83 -13.00
C GLY A 108 22.91 -1.51 -12.36
N GLU A 109 22.35 -2.49 -11.67
CA GLU A 109 21.02 -2.38 -11.04
C GLU A 109 20.96 -1.32 -9.92
N GLN A 110 22.12 -0.85 -9.41
CA GLN A 110 22.19 0.21 -8.39
C GLN A 110 21.67 1.55 -8.91
N ALA A 111 21.87 1.88 -10.20
CA ALA A 111 21.32 3.12 -10.77
C ALA A 111 19.80 3.14 -10.67
N GLN A 112 19.16 2.04 -11.05
CA GLN A 112 17.72 1.88 -11.00
C GLN A 112 17.19 1.81 -9.56
N GLY A 113 17.91 1.14 -8.66
CA GLY A 113 17.61 1.17 -7.23
C GLY A 113 17.63 2.59 -6.66
N GLY A 114 18.63 3.40 -7.04
CA GLY A 114 18.70 4.81 -6.66
C GLY A 114 17.53 5.65 -7.18
N VAL A 115 17.15 5.47 -8.45
CA VAL A 115 16.01 6.19 -9.07
C VAL A 115 14.67 5.77 -8.44
N THR A 116 14.54 4.52 -7.96
CA THR A 116 13.36 4.05 -7.22
C THR A 116 13.08 4.91 -5.99
N GLY A 117 14.11 5.44 -5.33
CA GLY A 117 13.97 6.36 -4.20
C GLY A 117 13.28 7.69 -4.53
N MET A 118 13.13 8.04 -5.82
CA MET A 118 12.35 9.20 -6.26
C MET A 118 10.84 8.92 -6.35
N VAL A 119 10.43 7.65 -6.25
CA VAL A 119 9.04 7.23 -6.21
C VAL A 119 8.56 7.26 -4.75
N PRO A 120 7.49 8.01 -4.41
CA PRO A 120 7.00 8.03 -3.03
C PRO A 120 6.53 6.64 -2.58
N PHE A 121 6.90 6.25 -1.36
CA PHE A 121 6.46 4.98 -0.76
C PHE A 121 4.94 4.81 -0.77
N TRP A 122 4.18 5.85 -0.44
CA TRP A 122 2.72 5.78 -0.50
C TRP A 122 2.17 5.45 -1.89
N TYR A 123 2.88 5.85 -2.96
CA TYR A 123 2.46 5.49 -4.32
C TYR A 123 2.82 4.04 -4.62
N LEU A 124 4.05 3.59 -4.34
CA LEU A 124 4.46 2.20 -4.55
C LEU A 124 3.45 1.24 -3.93
N GLU A 125 3.13 1.50 -2.66
CA GLU A 125 2.31 0.66 -1.80
C GLU A 125 0.82 0.82 -2.11
N GLY A 126 0.37 2.06 -2.31
CA GLY A 126 -1.01 2.35 -2.70
C GLY A 126 -1.39 1.76 -4.05
N ASP A 127 -0.46 1.76 -5.01
CA ASP A 127 -0.67 1.20 -6.35
C ASP A 127 -0.57 -0.33 -6.37
N ALA A 128 0.24 -0.93 -5.49
CA ALA A 128 0.22 -2.36 -5.22
C ALA A 128 -1.09 -2.81 -4.54
N VAL A 129 -1.58 -2.07 -3.52
CA VAL A 129 -2.90 -2.31 -2.92
C VAL A 129 -4.04 -2.12 -3.92
N ALA A 130 -3.96 -1.09 -4.77
CA ALA A 130 -4.97 -0.89 -5.82
C ALA A 130 -4.98 -2.04 -6.84
N THR A 131 -3.81 -2.61 -7.13
CA THR A 131 -3.66 -3.71 -8.08
C THR A 131 -4.20 -5.02 -7.51
N GLU A 132 -3.79 -5.43 -6.30
CA GLU A 132 -4.33 -6.63 -5.63
C GLU A 132 -5.86 -6.51 -5.45
N THR A 133 -6.36 -5.31 -5.16
CA THR A 133 -7.80 -5.06 -5.04
C THR A 133 -8.47 -5.22 -6.39
N SER A 134 -7.95 -4.62 -7.45
CA SER A 134 -8.57 -4.74 -8.78
C SER A 134 -8.57 -6.15 -9.36
N LEU A 135 -7.57 -6.98 -9.02
CA LEU A 135 -7.34 -8.30 -9.61
C LEU A 135 -7.82 -9.47 -8.75
N SER A 136 -8.43 -9.19 -7.59
CA SER A 136 -9.03 -10.20 -6.71
C SER A 136 -10.45 -9.82 -6.28
N LEU A 137 -11.16 -10.77 -5.68
CA LEU A 137 -12.51 -10.55 -5.12
C LEU A 137 -12.49 -9.92 -3.72
N ALA A 138 -11.38 -10.01 -3.00
CA ALA A 138 -11.19 -9.43 -1.68
C ALA A 138 -10.34 -8.15 -1.78
N GLY A 139 -9.01 -8.25 -1.63
CA GLY A 139 -8.07 -7.12 -1.62
C GLY A 139 -8.25 -6.15 -0.46
N ARG A 140 -7.15 -5.61 0.08
CA ARG A 140 -7.22 -4.69 1.23
C ARG A 140 -8.12 -3.48 0.98
N GLY A 141 -8.20 -3.00 -0.26
CA GLY A 141 -9.03 -1.86 -0.65
C GLY A 141 -10.54 -2.06 -0.51
N ARG A 142 -11.04 -3.30 -0.36
CA ARG A 142 -12.46 -3.59 -0.06
C ARG A 142 -12.72 -3.88 1.41
N PHE A 143 -11.67 -4.00 2.23
CA PHE A 143 -11.82 -4.40 3.61
C PHE A 143 -12.16 -3.19 4.49
N PRO A 144 -13.27 -3.21 5.26
CA PRO A 144 -13.70 -2.05 6.02
C PRO A 144 -12.64 -1.50 6.98
N SER A 145 -11.85 -2.37 7.61
CA SER A 145 -10.82 -1.93 8.57
C SER A 145 -9.68 -1.14 7.94
N PHE A 146 -9.45 -1.30 6.63
CA PHE A 146 -8.43 -0.59 5.86
C PHE A 146 -8.82 0.87 5.62
N GLU A 147 -10.12 1.15 5.43
CA GLU A 147 -10.65 2.51 5.30
C GLU A 147 -11.02 3.13 6.66
N MET A 148 -11.39 2.30 7.63
CA MET A 148 -12.02 2.67 8.90
C MET A 148 -11.35 3.85 9.58
N LYS A 149 -10.02 3.87 9.66
CA LYS A 149 -9.28 4.88 10.45
C LYS A 149 -9.27 6.23 9.75
N LEU A 150 -9.12 6.25 8.43
CA LEU A 150 -9.24 7.48 7.63
C LEU A 150 -10.67 8.02 7.69
N ARG A 151 -11.67 7.14 7.57
CA ARG A 151 -13.09 7.49 7.67
C ARG A 151 -13.44 8.03 9.05
N ALA A 152 -12.98 7.40 10.13
CA ALA A 152 -13.19 7.87 11.49
C ALA A 152 -12.60 9.28 11.70
N LEU A 153 -11.38 9.55 11.24
CA LEU A 153 -10.79 10.90 11.28
C LEU A 153 -11.63 11.90 10.47
N GLY A 154 -12.02 11.53 9.25
CA GLY A 154 -12.85 12.35 8.37
C GLY A 154 -14.18 12.75 9.01
N LEU A 155 -14.90 11.79 9.61
CA LEU A 155 -16.21 12.01 10.21
C LEU A 155 -16.12 12.70 11.58
N GLU A 156 -15.23 12.27 12.46
CA GLU A 156 -15.15 12.82 13.83
C GLU A 156 -14.43 14.17 13.92
N LYS A 157 -13.46 14.43 13.03
CA LYS A 157 -12.67 15.67 13.04
C LYS A 157 -13.03 16.61 11.88
N GLY A 158 -13.90 16.17 10.96
CA GLY A 158 -14.25 16.90 9.75
C GLY A 158 -13.15 16.90 8.67
N LYS A 159 -11.98 16.33 8.96
CA LYS A 159 -10.84 16.22 8.03
C LYS A 159 -9.82 15.19 8.51
N VAL A 160 -9.09 14.62 7.56
CA VAL A 160 -7.85 13.87 7.84
C VAL A 160 -6.68 14.82 8.13
N PHE A 161 -5.54 14.27 8.56
CA PHE A 161 -4.32 15.06 8.76
C PHE A 161 -3.76 15.61 7.43
N SER A 162 -2.94 16.66 7.51
CA SER A 162 -2.27 17.23 6.35
C SER A 162 -1.34 16.21 5.69
N TYR A 163 -1.09 16.35 4.39
CA TYR A 163 -0.15 15.51 3.64
C TYR A 163 1.20 15.33 4.38
N ASP A 164 1.78 16.43 4.85
CA ASP A 164 3.10 16.42 5.52
C ASP A 164 3.07 15.63 6.82
N LYS A 165 1.96 15.69 7.57
CA LYS A 165 1.79 14.90 8.81
C LYS A 165 1.50 13.44 8.51
N SER A 166 0.75 13.14 7.45
CA SER A 166 0.53 11.75 6.99
C SER A 166 1.82 11.10 6.51
N LEU A 167 2.71 11.88 5.91
CA LEU A 167 4.02 11.43 5.45
C LEU A 167 5.01 11.22 6.61
N LEU A 168 5.08 12.15 7.55
CA LEU A 168 6.07 12.13 8.65
C LEU A 168 5.58 11.41 9.91
N GLY A 169 4.28 11.13 10.02
CA GLY A 169 3.67 10.50 11.17
C GLY A 169 3.46 11.43 12.37
N SER A 170 3.13 10.85 13.52
CA SER A 170 3.00 11.56 14.80
C SER A 170 3.17 10.60 15.97
N TYR A 171 3.90 11.05 17.00
CA TYR A 171 3.94 10.36 18.29
C TYR A 171 2.70 10.62 19.16
N LYS A 172 1.91 11.64 18.83
CA LYS A 172 0.75 12.07 19.62
C LYS A 172 -0.56 11.56 19.04
N ASP A 173 -0.71 11.71 17.72
CA ASP A 173 -1.95 11.41 17.02
C ASP A 173 -1.83 10.09 16.27
N TYR A 174 -2.93 9.35 16.16
CA TYR A 174 -2.97 8.17 15.30
C TYR A 174 -3.02 8.62 13.84
N VAL A 175 -1.90 8.50 13.13
CA VAL A 175 -1.81 8.82 11.70
C VAL A 175 -1.93 7.51 10.91
N PRO A 176 -2.97 7.33 10.08
CA PRO A 176 -3.09 6.19 9.17
C PRO A 176 -1.86 6.05 8.29
N ASN A 177 -1.47 4.81 7.99
CA ASN A 177 -0.20 4.54 7.33
C ASN A 177 -0.27 4.81 5.81
N TYR A 178 0.89 4.72 5.15
CA TYR A 178 1.03 5.01 3.72
C TYR A 178 0.34 4.00 2.80
N TYR A 179 0.04 2.78 3.26
CA TYR A 179 -0.83 1.86 2.52
C TYR A 179 -2.26 2.41 2.49
N GLU A 180 -2.79 2.78 3.66
CA GLU A 180 -4.17 3.25 3.82
C GLU A 180 -4.41 4.52 2.99
N TYR A 181 -3.60 5.58 3.18
CA TYR A 181 -3.82 6.83 2.44
C TYR A 181 -3.32 6.77 0.99
N GLY A 182 -2.27 5.98 0.72
CA GLY A 182 -1.72 5.83 -0.62
C GLY A 182 -2.69 5.15 -1.57
N TYR A 183 -3.35 4.07 -1.11
CA TYR A 183 -4.40 3.40 -1.87
C TYR A 183 -5.52 4.37 -2.25
N GLN A 184 -5.99 5.18 -1.30
CA GLN A 184 -7.06 6.16 -1.55
C GLN A 184 -6.65 7.18 -2.62
N MET A 185 -5.42 7.68 -2.57
CA MET A 185 -4.89 8.60 -3.61
C MET A 185 -4.80 7.93 -4.99
N VAL A 186 -4.34 6.69 -5.05
CA VAL A 186 -4.24 5.95 -6.33
C VAL A 186 -5.62 5.61 -6.88
N ALA A 187 -6.54 5.11 -6.06
CA ALA A 187 -7.91 4.80 -6.47
C ALA A 187 -8.64 6.07 -6.95
N TYR A 188 -8.54 7.16 -6.20
CA TYR A 188 -9.09 8.46 -6.57
C TYR A 188 -8.57 8.94 -7.93
N SER A 189 -7.25 8.97 -8.08
CA SER A 189 -6.60 9.51 -9.27
C SER A 189 -6.83 8.65 -10.50
N ARG A 190 -6.83 7.32 -10.37
CA ARG A 190 -7.18 6.40 -11.48
C ARG A 190 -8.62 6.61 -11.93
N ARG A 191 -9.58 6.78 -11.01
CA ARG A 191 -10.98 7.06 -11.35
C ARG A 191 -11.14 8.41 -12.04
N LYS A 192 -10.44 9.45 -11.57
CA LYS A 192 -10.59 10.83 -12.08
C LYS A 192 -9.78 11.10 -13.36
N TYR A 193 -8.59 10.52 -13.50
CA TYR A 193 -7.61 10.85 -14.54
C TYR A 193 -7.11 9.64 -15.34
N SER A 194 -7.70 8.45 -15.17
CA SER A 194 -7.26 7.18 -15.77
C SER A 194 -5.96 6.60 -15.16
N SER A 195 -5.73 5.30 -15.39
CA SER A 195 -4.48 4.60 -15.05
C SER A 195 -3.27 5.18 -15.77
N ARG A 196 -3.46 5.83 -16.93
CA ARG A 196 -2.38 6.47 -17.71
C ARG A 196 -1.62 7.53 -16.91
N LEU A 197 -2.26 8.17 -15.93
CA LEU A 197 -1.59 9.13 -15.03
C LEU A 197 -0.30 8.56 -14.44
N TRP A 198 -0.40 7.33 -13.92
CA TRP A 198 0.68 6.67 -13.20
C TRP A 198 1.69 5.98 -14.12
N ASP A 199 1.23 5.47 -15.26
CA ASP A 199 2.13 5.02 -16.33
C ASP A 199 3.07 6.15 -16.77
N ASN A 200 2.50 7.31 -17.10
CA ASN A 200 3.25 8.50 -17.48
C ASN A 200 4.17 9.00 -16.35
N ALA A 201 3.69 9.00 -15.11
CA ALA A 201 4.52 9.38 -13.96
C ALA A 201 5.76 8.49 -13.81
N ILE A 202 5.62 7.17 -13.91
CA ILE A 202 6.76 6.27 -13.83
C ILE A 202 7.68 6.43 -15.06
N ASN A 203 7.12 6.70 -16.24
CA ASN A 203 7.90 7.04 -17.42
C ASN A 203 8.76 8.28 -17.23
N ASP A 204 8.21 9.36 -16.65
CA ASP A 204 8.97 10.58 -16.41
C ASP A 204 10.02 10.41 -15.32
N ILE A 205 9.74 9.65 -14.26
CA ILE A 205 10.73 9.33 -13.22
C ILE A 205 11.91 8.55 -13.82
N GLY A 206 11.63 7.51 -14.61
CA GLY A 206 12.67 6.70 -15.26
C GLY A 206 13.46 7.48 -16.33
N LYS A 207 12.77 8.23 -17.20
CA LYS A 207 13.42 8.94 -18.31
C LYS A 207 14.17 10.20 -17.87
N LYS A 208 13.67 10.91 -16.84
CA LYS A 208 14.14 12.25 -16.45
C LYS A 208 14.45 12.37 -14.93
N PRO A 209 15.23 11.45 -14.32
CA PRO A 209 15.54 11.50 -12.89
C PRO A 209 16.35 12.75 -12.49
N PHE A 210 17.05 13.38 -13.44
CA PHE A 210 17.82 14.62 -13.23
C PHE A 210 16.99 15.83 -12.80
N THR A 211 15.66 15.77 -12.94
CA THR A 211 14.75 16.88 -12.57
C THR A 211 14.54 17.01 -11.06
N LEU A 212 15.10 16.10 -10.24
CA LEU A 212 15.01 16.01 -8.77
C LEU A 212 13.60 15.81 -8.19
N ASN A 213 12.54 16.22 -8.90
CA ASN A 213 11.16 16.00 -8.54
C ASN A 213 10.29 15.61 -9.76
N PRO A 214 10.68 14.58 -10.54
CA PRO A 214 10.00 14.19 -11.78
C PRO A 214 8.51 13.93 -11.58
N LEU A 215 8.13 13.31 -10.46
CA LEU A 215 6.73 13.05 -10.16
C LEU A 215 5.90 14.33 -10.02
N HIS A 216 6.45 15.40 -9.44
CA HIS A 216 5.72 16.66 -9.34
C HIS A 216 5.44 17.24 -10.73
N PHE A 217 6.44 17.28 -11.61
CA PHE A 217 6.28 17.79 -12.96
C PHE A 217 5.26 16.97 -13.74
N SER A 218 5.37 15.65 -13.70
CA SER A 218 4.42 14.74 -14.36
C SER A 218 2.98 14.94 -13.86
N LEU A 219 2.76 14.99 -12.54
CA LEU A 219 1.42 15.21 -12.00
C LEU A 219 0.87 16.59 -12.38
N TYR A 220 1.71 17.62 -12.32
CA TYR A 220 1.30 18.98 -12.64
C TYR A 220 0.96 19.13 -14.13
N GLU A 221 1.75 18.54 -15.03
CA GLU A 221 1.46 18.54 -16.47
C GLU A 221 0.14 17.83 -16.79
N GLN A 222 -0.12 16.69 -16.14
CA GLN A 222 -1.30 15.87 -16.45
C GLN A 222 -2.59 16.32 -15.75
N THR A 223 -2.48 16.98 -14.59
CA THR A 223 -3.65 17.29 -13.73
C THR A 223 -3.69 18.73 -13.22
N GLY A 224 -2.61 19.50 -13.35
CA GLY A 224 -2.45 20.80 -12.68
C GLY A 224 -2.21 20.71 -11.17
N LEU A 225 -2.05 19.50 -10.61
CA LEU A 225 -1.94 19.27 -9.17
C LEU A 225 -0.52 18.88 -8.75
N SER A 226 -0.10 19.40 -7.60
CA SER A 226 1.02 18.83 -6.85
C SER A 226 0.58 17.59 -6.07
N LYS A 227 1.53 16.80 -5.56
CA LYS A 227 1.26 15.65 -4.66
C LYS A 227 0.35 16.03 -3.48
N LYS A 228 0.62 17.19 -2.86
CA LYS A 228 -0.17 17.72 -1.73
C LYS A 228 -1.58 18.12 -2.16
N ARG A 229 -1.73 18.80 -3.31
CA ARG A 229 -3.06 19.14 -3.85
C ARG A 229 -3.86 17.89 -4.21
N LEU A 230 -3.22 16.87 -4.80
CA LEU A 230 -3.86 15.59 -5.09
C LEU A 230 -4.37 14.91 -3.80
N TYR A 231 -3.55 14.91 -2.74
CA TYR A 231 -3.95 14.42 -1.42
C TYR A 231 -5.15 15.22 -0.88
N ASP A 232 -5.09 16.54 -0.90
CA ASP A 232 -6.15 17.41 -0.39
C ASP A 232 -7.46 17.22 -1.16
N GLU A 233 -7.42 17.08 -2.48
CA GLU A 233 -8.60 16.80 -3.30
C GLU A 233 -9.18 15.41 -3.02
N THR A 234 -8.32 14.39 -2.92
CA THR A 234 -8.71 13.02 -2.61
C THR A 234 -9.54 12.98 -1.34
N PHE A 235 -9.00 13.55 -0.26
CA PHE A 235 -9.67 13.48 1.04
C PHE A 235 -10.81 14.48 1.19
N ARG A 236 -10.84 15.57 0.41
CA ARG A 236 -12.03 16.42 0.34
C ARG A 236 -13.22 15.65 -0.23
N GLU A 237 -13.01 14.93 -1.33
CA GLU A 237 -14.08 14.14 -1.95
C GLU A 237 -14.49 12.95 -1.06
N LEU A 238 -13.54 12.20 -0.52
CA LEU A 238 -13.84 11.08 0.38
C LEU A 238 -14.60 11.52 1.63
N ASN A 239 -14.20 12.64 2.27
CA ASN A 239 -14.94 13.15 3.43
C ASN A 239 -16.38 13.53 3.08
N ALA A 240 -16.62 14.11 1.89
CA ALA A 240 -17.97 14.42 1.45
C ALA A 240 -18.80 13.14 1.22
N LEU A 241 -18.21 12.11 0.61
CA LEU A 241 -18.86 10.81 0.39
C LEU A 241 -19.16 10.09 1.71
N TRP A 242 -18.19 10.03 2.63
CA TRP A 242 -18.37 9.41 3.94
C TRP A 242 -19.43 10.13 4.76
N LYS A 243 -19.45 11.46 4.72
CA LYS A 243 -20.46 12.24 5.42
C LYS A 243 -21.85 11.95 4.87
N LYS A 244 -22.02 11.95 3.54
CA LYS A 244 -23.29 11.58 2.91
C LYS A 244 -23.75 10.18 3.33
N GLN A 245 -22.84 9.19 3.29
CA GLN A 245 -23.14 7.84 3.75
C GLN A 245 -23.52 7.78 5.23
N ALA A 246 -22.85 8.57 6.08
CA ALA A 246 -23.16 8.62 7.52
C ALA A 246 -24.53 9.26 7.79
N ASP A 247 -24.90 10.29 7.04
CA ASP A 247 -26.19 10.98 7.16
C ASP A 247 -27.38 10.08 6.74
N GLU A 248 -27.13 9.06 5.91
CA GLU A 248 -28.12 8.06 5.47
C GLU A 248 -28.26 6.88 6.45
N LEU A 249 -27.38 6.76 7.46
CA LEU A 249 -27.35 5.64 8.40
C LEU A 249 -28.02 5.99 9.74
N SER A 250 -28.83 5.07 10.24
CA SER A 250 -29.35 5.10 11.61
C SER A 250 -28.40 4.35 12.55
N TYR A 251 -27.68 5.09 13.39
CA TYR A 251 -26.77 4.50 14.38
C TYR A 251 -27.53 4.02 15.62
N THR A 252 -27.15 2.84 16.12
CA THR A 252 -27.59 2.38 17.44
C THR A 252 -27.08 3.33 18.52
N GLN A 253 -27.97 3.67 19.46
CA GLN A 253 -27.59 4.50 20.60
C GLN A 253 -26.57 3.76 21.47
N TYR A 254 -25.53 4.46 21.91
CA TYR A 254 -24.49 3.91 22.77
C TYR A 254 -24.04 4.94 23.80
N THR A 255 -23.59 4.44 24.94
CA THR A 255 -23.00 5.29 25.99
C THR A 255 -21.48 5.21 25.92
N LYS A 256 -20.82 6.36 25.77
CA LYS A 256 -19.35 6.42 25.80
C LYS A 256 -18.83 6.20 27.22
N THR A 257 -18.20 5.04 27.44
CA THR A 257 -17.65 4.63 28.74
C THR A 257 -16.39 5.42 29.14
N ASN A 258 -15.50 5.70 28.18
CA ASN A 258 -14.26 6.45 28.43
C ASN A 258 -14.36 7.89 27.90
N GLN A 259 -14.59 8.84 28.80
CA GLN A 259 -14.74 10.26 28.46
C GLN A 259 -13.49 11.10 28.81
N LYS A 260 -12.47 10.48 29.43
CA LYS A 260 -11.26 11.20 29.85
C LYS A 260 -10.48 11.66 28.62
N LYS A 261 -10.18 12.97 28.53
CA LYS A 261 -9.26 13.51 27.53
C LYS A 261 -7.88 12.84 27.68
N LYS A 262 -7.34 12.35 26.58
CA LYS A 262 -6.01 11.74 26.52
C LYS A 262 -5.02 12.71 25.90
N LYS A 263 -3.78 12.71 26.39
CA LYS A 263 -2.70 13.56 25.87
C LYS A 263 -2.14 13.02 24.54
N ALA A 264 -2.15 11.71 24.37
CA ALA A 264 -1.77 10.99 23.17
C ALA A 264 -2.86 9.97 22.80
N TYR A 265 -2.80 9.45 21.59
CA TYR A 265 -3.66 8.35 21.17
C TYR A 265 -3.52 7.14 22.10
N THR A 266 -4.66 6.60 22.53
CA THR A 266 -4.75 5.40 23.36
C THR A 266 -5.74 4.45 22.73
N ASN A 267 -5.32 3.22 22.47
CA ASN A 267 -6.17 2.15 21.98
C ASN A 267 -6.60 1.25 23.14
N TYR A 268 -7.83 0.76 23.08
CA TYR A 268 -8.40 -0.20 24.03
C TYR A 268 -8.91 -1.39 23.22
N ARG A 269 -8.24 -2.54 23.33
CA ARG A 269 -8.58 -3.77 22.60
C ARG A 269 -9.19 -4.81 23.54
N PHE A 270 -9.94 -5.73 22.95
CA PHE A 270 -10.50 -6.90 23.63
C PHE A 270 -11.26 -6.56 24.93
N PRO A 271 -12.26 -5.66 24.90
CA PRO A 271 -13.04 -5.36 26.09
C PRO A 271 -13.81 -6.60 26.56
N GLN A 272 -13.74 -6.91 27.85
CA GLN A 272 -14.42 -8.02 28.51
C GLN A 272 -15.15 -7.52 29.75
N TYR A 273 -16.37 -7.99 29.98
CA TYR A 273 -17.08 -7.76 31.24
C TYR A 273 -16.48 -8.66 32.32
N LEU A 274 -16.00 -8.06 33.41
CA LEU A 274 -15.66 -8.79 34.63
C LEU A 274 -16.92 -9.03 35.47
N ASN A 275 -17.87 -8.09 35.42
CA ASN A 275 -19.22 -8.16 35.99
C ASN A 275 -20.10 -7.05 35.37
N ASP A 276 -21.33 -6.88 35.87
CA ASP A 276 -22.33 -5.92 35.39
C ASP A 276 -21.88 -4.45 35.36
N SER A 277 -20.81 -4.10 36.07
CA SER A 277 -20.34 -2.71 36.20
C SER A 277 -18.87 -2.50 35.82
N VAL A 278 -18.12 -3.57 35.57
CA VAL A 278 -16.66 -3.49 35.33
C VAL A 278 -16.31 -4.09 33.98
N ILE A 279 -15.70 -3.28 33.13
CA ILE A 279 -15.11 -3.68 31.86
C ILE A 279 -13.59 -3.58 31.98
N ILE A 280 -12.91 -4.67 31.63
CA ILE A 280 -11.45 -4.70 31.47
C ILE A 280 -11.12 -4.72 29.98
N ALA A 281 -10.03 -4.07 29.58
CA ALA A 281 -9.57 -4.05 28.20
C ALA A 281 -8.05 -3.93 28.16
N GLU A 282 -7.44 -4.46 27.11
CA GLU A 282 -6.02 -4.28 26.83
C GLU A 282 -5.78 -2.83 26.39
N LYS A 283 -5.06 -2.06 27.21
CA LYS A 283 -4.75 -0.65 26.92
C LYS A 283 -3.35 -0.54 26.31
N SER A 284 -3.26 0.09 25.14
CA SER A 284 -1.98 0.39 24.47
C SER A 284 -1.90 1.84 24.00
N GLY A 285 -0.70 2.39 23.95
CA GLY A 285 -0.44 3.78 23.56
C GLY A 285 1.01 4.16 23.88
N ILE A 286 1.51 5.23 23.25
CA ILE A 286 2.90 5.67 23.47
C ILE A 286 3.15 6.05 24.94
N ASP A 287 2.12 6.53 25.63
CA ASP A 287 2.15 6.91 27.05
C ASP A 287 2.10 5.70 27.99
N GLN A 288 2.11 4.47 27.45
CA GLN A 288 2.20 3.22 28.20
C GLN A 288 3.58 2.55 28.04
N ILE A 289 4.42 3.02 27.11
CA ILE A 289 5.80 2.56 26.96
C ILE A 289 6.62 3.25 28.05
N ARG A 290 7.25 2.45 28.93
CA ARG A 290 8.14 2.93 29.99
C ARG A 290 9.58 2.88 29.53
#